data_AF-A0A850SRY6-F1
#
_entry.id   AF-A0A850SRY6-F1
#
_cell.length_a   1.000
_cell.length_b   1.000
_cell.length_c   1.000
_cell.angle_alpha   90.00
_cell.angle_beta   90.00
_cell.angle_gamma   90.00
#
_symmetry.space_group_name_H-M   'P 1'
#
loop_
_entity.id
_entity.type
_entity.pdbx_description
1 polymer ?
#
loop_
_entity_poly.entity_id
_entity_poly.type
_entity_poly.pdbx_seq_one_letter_code
_entity_poly.pdbx_strand_id
1 'polypeptide(L)' 'GATLAQIALAWTMAKGDDVIPIPGTKKIARLEENVGSTRIALSKDDIAAIESAAPPGAVAGDRYNAAAMATVNR' A
#
# COMPACT_ATOMS: atom_id res chain seq x y z
N GLY A 1 -5.14 7.55 16.25
CA GLY A 1 -3.96 6.93 15.61
C GLY A 1 -4.42 6.15 14.39
N ALA A 2 -3.51 5.86 13.44
CA ALA A 2 -3.81 5.11 12.22
C ALA A 2 -3.17 3.72 12.24
N THR A 3 -3.78 2.74 11.58
CA THR A 3 -3.16 1.40 11.42
C THR A 3 -2.06 1.43 10.35
N LEU A 4 -1.17 0.44 10.38
CA LEU A 4 -0.14 0.32 9.33
C LEU A 4 -0.75 0.17 7.93
N ALA A 5 -1.87 -0.54 7.81
CA ALA A 5 -2.57 -0.68 6.54
C ALA A 5 -3.12 0.66 6.04
N GLN A 6 -3.65 1.48 6.95
CA GLN A 6 -4.12 2.82 6.63
C GLN A 6 -3.00 3.74 6.16
N ILE A 7 -1.86 3.72 6.84
CA ILE A 7 -0.68 4.49 6.44
C ILE A 7 -0.17 4.03 5.07
N ALA A 8 -0.10 2.72 4.81
CA ALA A 8 0.32 2.19 3.52
C ALA A 8 -0.61 2.63 2.37
N LEU A 9 -1.93 2.59 2.58
CA LEU A 9 -2.91 3.02 1.58
C LEU A 9 -2.87 4.55 1.36
N ALA A 10 -2.77 5.34 2.43
CA ALA A 10 -2.63 6.79 2.33
C ALA A 10 -1.35 7.19 1.58
N TRP A 11 -0.23 6.51 1.87
CA TRP A 11 1.04 6.70 1.15
C TRP A 11 0.94 6.31 -0.33
N THR A 12 0.19 5.25 -0.65
CA THR A 12 -0.02 4.83 -2.04
C THR A 12 -0.78 5.90 -2.82
N MET A 13 -1.87 6.43 -2.26
CA MET A 13 -2.64 7.53 -2.88
C MET A 13 -1.83 8.83 -2.99
N ALA A 14 -0.91 9.09 -2.05
CA ALA A 14 -0.06 10.28 -2.07
C ALA A 14 0.96 10.30 -3.21
N LYS A 15 1.10 9.23 -4.00
CA LYS A 15 2.01 9.17 -5.16
C LYS A 15 1.50 9.92 -6.39
N GLY A 16 0.21 10.20 -6.46
CA GLY A 16 -0.39 10.94 -7.56
C GLY A 16 -1.91 10.92 -7.49
N ASP A 17 -2.54 11.97 -8.00
CA ASP A 17 -4.01 12.09 -8.02
C ASP A 17 -4.68 11.03 -8.91
N ASP A 18 -3.91 10.38 -9.78
CA ASP A 18 -4.30 9.27 -10.65
C ASP A 18 -3.99 7.88 -10.08
N VAL A 19 -3.51 7.81 -8.83
CA VAL A 19 -3.16 6.55 -8.15
C VAL A 19 -4.29 6.11 -7.23
N ILE A 20 -5.13 5.19 -7.70
CA ILE A 20 -6.26 4.64 -6.93
C ILE A 20 -5.96 3.20 -6.49
N PRO A 21 -5.67 2.93 -5.20
CA PRO A 21 -5.45 1.58 -4.72
C PRO A 21 -6.76 0.78 -4.66
N ILE A 22 -6.70 -0.50 -5.02
CA ILE A 22 -7.84 -1.44 -5.00
C ILE A 22 -7.62 -2.59 -3.98
N PRO A 23 -7.54 -2.29 -2.67
CA PRO A 23 -7.24 -3.32 -1.67
C PRO A 23 -8.43 -4.28 -1.49
N GLY A 24 -8.19 -5.56 -1.75
CA GLY A 24 -9.17 -6.63 -1.52
C GLY A 24 -9.16 -7.13 -0.08
N THR A 25 -10.34 -7.38 0.49
CA THR A 25 -10.51 -8.02 1.80
C THR A 25 -11.82 -8.79 1.87
N LYS A 26 -11.86 -9.85 2.70
CA LYS A 26 -13.08 -10.63 2.99
C LYS A 26 -13.79 -10.21 4.29
N LYS A 27 -13.24 -9.24 5.02
CA LYS A 27 -13.73 -8.82 6.35
C LYS A 27 -14.22 -7.38 6.31
N ILE A 28 -15.45 -7.14 6.76
CA ILE A 28 -16.06 -5.80 6.81
C ILE A 28 -15.21 -4.84 7.64
N ALA A 29 -14.75 -5.24 8.82
CA ALA A 29 -13.89 -4.39 9.65
C ALA A 29 -12.61 -3.92 8.92
N ARG A 30 -12.06 -4.73 8.01
CA ARG A 30 -10.89 -4.34 7.20
C ARG A 30 -11.27 -3.45 6.03
N LEU A 31 -12.47 -3.60 5.48
CA LEU A 31 -13.01 -2.66 4.50
C LEU A 31 -13.15 -1.28 5.14
N GLU A 32 -13.75 -1.20 6.32
CA GLU A 32 -13.91 0.06 7.07
C GLU A 32 -12.56 0.68 7.42
N GLU A 33 -11.59 -0.14 7.87
CA GLU A 33 -10.22 0.29 8.11
C GLU A 33 -9.59 0.88 6.84
N ASN A 34 -9.66 0.16 5.70
CA ASN A 34 -9.11 0.60 4.41
C ASN A 34 -9.75 1.91 3.94
N VAL A 35 -11.08 2.05 4.07
CA VAL A 35 -11.80 3.30 3.74
C VAL A 35 -11.32 4.45 4.62
N GLY A 36 -11.03 4.20 5.89
CA GLY A 36 -10.49 5.19 6.82
C GLY A 36 -9.19 5.86 6.34
N SER A 37 -8.38 5.16 5.52
CA SER A 37 -7.14 5.70 4.95
C SER A 37 -7.34 6.95 4.10
N THR A 38 -8.52 7.11 3.48
CA THR A 38 -8.85 8.28 2.64
C THR A 38 -8.91 9.60 3.41
N ARG A 39 -8.98 9.54 4.75
CA ARG A 39 -9.03 10.72 5.62
C ARG A 39 -7.66 11.10 6.16
N ILE A 40 -6.61 10.36 5.79
CA ILE A 40 -5.25 10.59 6.26
C ILE A 40 -4.51 11.41 5.22
N ALA A 41 -4.11 12.62 5.61
CA ALA A 41 -3.18 13.44 4.85
C ALA A 41 -1.77 13.22 5.40
N LEU A 42 -0.86 12.73 4.56
CA LEU A 42 0.55 12.62 4.89
C LEU A 42 1.26 13.90 4.46
N SER A 43 2.09 14.45 5.35
CA SER A 43 2.98 15.55 5.00
C SER A 43 4.10 15.06 4.09
N LYS A 44 4.84 16.00 3.48
CA LYS A 44 6.04 15.66 2.70
C LYS A 44 7.08 14.93 3.55
N ASP A 45 7.22 15.30 4.81
CA ASP A 45 8.16 14.68 5.74
C ASP A 45 7.73 13.26 6.09
N ASP A 46 6.43 13.01 6.28
CA ASP A 46 5.90 11.66 6.50
C ASP A 46 6.20 10.75 5.29
N ILE A 47 5.96 11.27 4.08
CA ILE A 47 6.22 10.53 2.84
C ILE A 47 7.70 10.20 2.73
N ALA A 48 8.58 11.17 2.96
CA ALA A 48 10.04 10.98 2.93
C ALA A 48 10.50 9.97 3.99
N ALA A 49 9.94 10.01 5.20
CA ALA A 49 10.26 9.06 6.25
C ALA A 49 9.86 7.63 5.87
N ILE A 50 8.67 7.43 5.27
CA ILE A 50 8.21 6.12 4.79
C ILE A 50 9.12 5.60 3.67
N GLU A 51 9.48 6.44 2.70
CA GLU A 51 10.36 6.05 1.59
C GLU A 51 11.78 5.71 2.06
N SER A 52 12.30 6.44 3.04
CA SER A 52 13.60 6.13 3.64
C SER A 52 13.59 4.82 4.43
N ALA A 53 12.46 4.47 5.05
CA ALA A 53 12.31 3.24 5.82
C ALA A 53 12.12 2.00 4.92
N ALA A 54 11.53 2.17 3.74
CA ALA A 54 11.27 1.09 2.79
C ALA A 54 11.67 1.50 1.35
N PRO A 55 12.99 1.60 1.06
CA PRO A 55 13.44 2.04 -0.25
C PRO A 55 13.10 1.00 -1.35
N PRO A 56 12.89 1.44 -2.61
CA PRO A 56 12.70 0.52 -3.72
C PRO A 56 13.83 -0.51 -3.81
N GLY A 57 13.48 -1.79 -3.94
CA GLY A 57 14.44 -2.89 -4.01
C GLY A 57 15.01 -3.36 -2.67
N ALA A 58 14.61 -2.75 -1.53
CA ALA A 58 15.04 -3.21 -0.21
C ALA A 58 14.43 -4.55 0.22
N VAL A 59 13.30 -4.94 -0.38
CA VAL A 59 12.64 -6.21 -0.10
C VAL A 59 13.23 -7.29 -1.01
N ALA A 60 13.82 -8.32 -0.39
CA ALA A 60 14.38 -9.46 -1.11
C ALA A 60 13.28 -10.38 -1.65
N GLY A 61 13.45 -10.83 -2.89
CA GLY A 61 12.57 -11.78 -3.56
C GLY A 61 11.46 -11.12 -4.39
N ASP A 62 10.87 -11.92 -5.27
CA ASP A 62 9.80 -11.49 -6.15
C ASP A 62 8.43 -11.51 -5.46
N ARG A 63 7.47 -10.74 -5.99
CA ARG A 63 6.08 -10.72 -5.50
C ARG A 63 5.42 -12.10 -5.52
N TYR A 64 5.70 -12.89 -6.55
CA TYR A 64 5.31 -14.29 -6.64
C TYR A 64 6.57 -15.10 -6.99
N ASN A 65 6.66 -16.34 -6.51
CA ASN A 65 7.74 -17.23 -6.95
C ASN A 65 7.63 -17.53 -8.46
N ALA A 66 8.70 -18.07 -9.04
CA ALA A 66 8.77 -18.32 -10.48
C ALA A 66 7.60 -19.17 -11.02
N ALA A 67 7.17 -20.19 -10.28
CA ALA A 67 6.05 -21.06 -10.69
C ALA A 67 4.70 -20.32 -10.66
N ALA A 68 4.44 -19.51 -9.65
CA ALA A 68 3.21 -18.73 -9.53
C ALA A 68 3.17 -17.57 -10.54
N MET A 69 4.30 -16.90 -10.79
CA MET A 69 4.41 -15.88 -11.85
C MET A 69 4.02 -16.45 -13.22
N ALA A 70 4.40 -17.70 -13.53
CA ALA A 70 4.08 -18.36 -14.80
C ALA A 70 2.56 -18.60 -15.02
N THR A 71 1.73 -18.40 -13.99
CA THR A 71 0.26 -18.52 -14.09
C THR A 71 -0.46 -17.19 -14.23
N VAL A 72 0.22 -16.06 -14.08
CA VAL A 72 -0.38 -14.73 -14.20
C VAL A 72 -0.71 -14.46 -15.66
N ASN A 73 -1.94 -14.02 -15.95
CA ASN A 73 -2.45 -13.74 -17.31
C ASN A 73 -2.46 -14.95 -18.27
N ARG A 74 -2.39 -16.17 -17.73
CA ARG A 74 -2.65 -17.39 -18.50
C ARG A 74 -4.15 -17.57 -18.72
#